data_AF-A0A3M1NZ26-F1
#
_entry.id   AF-A0A3M1NZ26-F1
#
_cell.length_a   1.000
_cell.length_b   1.000
_cell.length_c   1.000
_cell.angle_alpha   90.00
_cell.angle_beta   90.00
_cell.angle_gamma   90.00
#
_symmetry.space_group_name_H-M   'P 1'
#
loop_
_entity.id
_entity.type
_entity.pdbx_description
1 polymer ?
#
loop_
_entity_poly.entity_id
_entity_poly.type
_entity_poly.pdbx_seq_one_letter_code
_entity_poly.pdbx_strand_id
1 'polypeptide(L)'
;MEQITADVKPRWWRVKFLFLTFPPQLTTWIIDDDQIRGADFTMGRTPIRIEKVRVPQEVPEQPGEKEDEEEGGKKQARVLSMFDKRQKP
;
A
#
# COMPACT_ATOMS: atom_id res chain seq x y z
N MET A 1 0.22 14.70 3.69
CA MET A 1 -1.01 14.86 4.49
C MET A 1 -2.18 14.76 3.52
N GLU A 2 -2.98 13.70 3.60
CA GLU A 2 -4.21 13.57 2.80
C GLU A 2 -5.22 14.62 3.27
N GLN A 3 -5.82 15.36 2.33
CA GLN A 3 -6.77 16.43 2.62
C GLN A 3 -8.16 16.03 2.13
N ILE A 4 -9.09 15.88 3.07
CA ILE A 4 -10.52 15.72 2.82
C ILE A 4 -11.16 17.06 3.18
N THR A 5 -11.76 17.75 2.20
CA THR A 5 -12.39 19.06 2.42
C THR A 5 -13.89 18.96 2.17
N ALA A 6 -14.70 19.59 3.01
CA ALA A 6 -16.15 19.67 2.78
C ALA A 6 -16.44 20.43 1.48
N ASP A 7 -17.38 19.90 0.69
CA ASP A 7 -17.89 20.57 -0.51
C ASP A 7 -19.01 21.58 -0.14
N VAL A 8 -19.44 22.40 -1.09
CA VAL A 8 -20.50 23.40 -0.95
C VAL A 8 -21.83 22.76 -0.51
N LYS A 9 -22.05 21.48 -0.85
CA LYS A 9 -23.23 20.71 -0.42
C LYS A 9 -22.97 19.98 0.91
N PRO A 10 -23.92 20.06 1.87
CA PRO A 10 -23.82 19.30 3.11
C PRO A 10 -23.63 17.81 2.84
N ARG A 11 -22.69 17.17 3.58
CA ARG A 11 -22.37 15.73 3.49
C ARG A 11 -21.70 15.29 2.17
N TRP A 12 -21.15 16.25 1.42
CA TRP A 12 -20.33 15.97 0.24
C TRP A 12 -18.88 16.36 0.53
N TRP A 13 -17.96 15.58 0.01
CA TRP A 13 -16.55 15.64 0.34
C TRP A 13 -15.72 15.66 -0.92
N ARG A 14 -14.82 16.64 -1.02
CA ARG A 14 -13.81 16.66 -2.06
C ARG A 14 -12.56 15.92 -1.58
N VAL A 15 -12.28 14.77 -2.19
CA VAL A 15 -11.20 13.86 -1.80
C VAL A 15 -10.21 13.71 -2.96
N LYS A 16 -8.93 13.77 -2.66
CA LYS A 16 -7.85 13.47 -3.62
C LYS A 16 -7.44 12.00 -3.50
N PHE A 17 -7.51 11.27 -4.60
CA PHE A 17 -7.10 9.88 -4.70
C PHE A 17 -5.83 9.77 -5.55
N LEU A 18 -4.89 8.93 -5.09
CA LEU A 18 -3.76 8.47 -5.88
C LEU A 18 -4.00 7.02 -6.28
N PHE A 19 -4.27 6.79 -7.56
CA PHE A 19 -4.35 5.45 -8.12
C PHE A 19 -2.95 4.91 -8.36
N LEU A 20 -2.64 3.78 -7.72
CA LEU A 20 -1.37 3.06 -7.84
C LEU A 20 -1.33 2.17 -9.10
N THR A 21 -1.90 2.67 -10.20
CA THR A 21 -1.81 2.06 -11.53
C THR A 21 -0.46 2.41 -12.18
N PHE A 22 -0.15 1.81 -13.33
CA PHE A 22 0.99 2.25 -14.16
C PHE A 22 0.47 2.91 -15.45
N PRO A 23 0.65 4.23 -15.64
CA PRO A 23 1.30 5.17 -14.71
C PRO A 23 0.41 5.52 -13.50
N PRO A 24 0.99 6.00 -12.38
CA PRO A 24 0.21 6.49 -11.25
C PRO A 24 -0.60 7.72 -11.63
N GLN A 25 -1.83 7.82 -11.13
CA GLN A 25 -2.75 8.91 -11.47
C GLN A 25 -3.29 9.58 -10.22
N LEU A 26 -3.22 10.91 -10.17
CA LEU A 26 -3.82 11.71 -9.10
C LEU A 26 -5.15 12.29 -9.60
N THR A 27 -6.24 12.03 -8.89
CA THR A 27 -7.57 12.53 -9.26
C THR A 27 -8.29 13.12 -8.06
N THR A 28 -9.12 14.14 -8.28
CA THR A 28 -9.98 14.72 -7.24
C THR A 28 -11.42 14.34 -7.53
N TRP A 29 -12.08 13.66 -6.58
CA TRP A 29 -13.47 13.26 -6.69
C TRP A 29 -14.31 13.98 -5.63
N ILE A 30 -15.60 14.10 -5.91
CA ILE A 30 -16.60 14.57 -4.95
C ILE A 30 -17.47 13.37 -4.62
N ILE A 31 -17.47 12.96 -3.35
CA ILE A 31 -18.20 11.79 -2.86
C ILE A 31 -19.09 12.18 -1.69
N ASP A 32 -20.21 11.50 -1.51
CA ASP A 32 -21.07 11.70 -0.36
C ASP A 32 -20.69 10.82 0.85
N ASP A 33 -21.37 11.07 1.96
CA ASP A 33 -21.24 10.36 3.23
C ASP A 33 -21.46 8.84 3.16
N ASP A 34 -22.31 8.35 2.26
CA ASP A 34 -22.61 6.93 2.16
C ASP A 34 -21.57 6.24 1.29
N GLN A 35 -21.14 6.90 0.22
CA GLN A 35 -20.04 6.46 -0.65
C GLN A 35 -18.71 6.35 0.12
N ILE A 36 -18.36 7.34 0.94
CA ILE A 36 -17.11 7.28 1.74
C ILE A 36 -17.16 6.19 2.82
N ARG A 37 -18.36 5.74 3.21
CA ARG A 37 -18.58 4.61 4.14
C ARG A 37 -18.64 3.26 3.44
N GLY A 38 -18.47 3.21 2.12
CA GLY A 38 -18.42 1.97 1.35
C GLY A 38 -19.72 1.59 0.65
N ALA A 39 -20.64 2.53 0.41
CA ALA A 39 -21.69 2.30 -0.58
C ALA A 39 -21.08 2.08 -1.97
N ASP A 40 -21.76 1.32 -2.82
CA ASP A 40 -21.34 1.12 -4.21
C ASP A 40 -21.61 2.38 -5.03
N PHE A 41 -20.65 2.77 -5.87
CA PHE A 41 -20.80 3.91 -6.77
C PHE A 41 -20.02 3.70 -8.06
N THR A 42 -20.19 4.61 -9.00
CA THR A 42 -19.47 4.56 -10.29
C THR A 42 -18.63 5.81 -10.47
N MET A 43 -17.42 5.63 -10.97
CA MET A 43 -16.56 6.71 -11.42
C MET A 43 -16.14 6.43 -12.86
N GLY A 44 -16.56 7.28 -13.79
CA GLY A 44 -16.22 7.11 -15.21
C GLY A 44 -16.69 5.80 -15.84
N ARG A 45 -17.86 5.28 -15.41
CA ARG A 45 -18.45 3.96 -15.78
C ARG A 45 -17.81 2.73 -15.12
N THR A 46 -16.82 2.90 -14.27
CA THR A 46 -16.25 1.80 -13.49
C THR A 46 -16.96 1.71 -12.15
N PRO A 47 -17.60 0.58 -11.81
CA PRO A 47 -18.17 0.35 -10.48
C PRO A 47 -17.05 0.18 -9.46
N ILE A 48 -17.18 0.87 -8.32
CA ILE A 48 -16.16 0.93 -7.27
C ILE A 48 -16.81 1.03 -5.88
N ARG A 49 -16.01 0.67 -4.86
CA ARG A 49 -16.34 0.76 -3.44
C ARG A 49 -15.10 1.17 -2.65
N ILE A 50 -15.28 2.00 -1.61
CA ILE A 50 -14.21 2.38 -0.69
C ILE A 50 -14.20 1.42 0.50
N GLU A 51 -13.03 0.85 0.81
CA GLU A 51 -12.83 -0.03 1.96
C GLU A 51 -11.62 0.39 2.79
N LYS A 52 -11.71 0.18 4.10
CA LYS A 52 -10.60 0.44 5.01
C LYS A 52 -9.54 -0.64 4.85
N VAL A 53 -8.36 -0.26 4.37
CA VAL A 53 -7.19 -1.16 4.30
C VAL A 53 -6.73 -1.50 5.72
N ARG A 54 -6.64 -2.80 6.02
CA ARG A 54 -6.03 -3.30 7.26
C ARG A 54 -4.58 -3.65 6.99
N VAL A 55 -3.68 -3.18 7.85
CA VAL A 55 -2.27 -3.58 7.81
C VAL A 55 -2.21 -5.06 8.22
N PRO A 56 -1.54 -5.93 7.44
CA PRO A 56 -1.29 -7.31 7.86
C PRO A 56 -0.59 -7.30 9.22
N GLN A 57 -1.05 -8.15 10.15
CA GLN A 57 -0.36 -8.32 11.42
C GLN A 57 0.99 -8.98 11.12
N GLU A 58 2.09 -8.40 11.58
CA GLU A 58 3.39 -9.05 11.55
C GLU A 58 3.24 -10.39 12.26
N VAL A 59 3.39 -11.49 11.53
CA VAL A 59 3.53 -12.80 12.13
C VAL A 59 4.82 -12.68 12.94
N PRO A 60 4.80 -12.81 14.28
CA PRO A 60 6.04 -12.83 15.02
C PRO A 60 6.91 -13.92 14.39
N GLU A 61 8.11 -13.54 13.95
CA GLU A 61 9.14 -14.53 13.62
C GLU A 61 9.21 -15.46 14.82
N GLN A 62 8.76 -16.71 14.64
CA GLN A 62 9.01 -17.73 15.65
C GLN A 62 10.52 -17.70 15.86
N PRO A 63 11.01 -17.44 17.09
CA PRO A 63 12.42 -17.57 17.38
C PRO A 63 12.79 -18.97 16.93
N GLY A 64 13.65 -19.06 15.92
CA GLY A 64 14.17 -20.34 15.49
C GLY A 64 14.78 -20.99 16.73
N GLU A 65 14.15 -22.08 17.18
CA GLU A 65 14.71 -22.95 18.20
C GLU A 65 15.97 -23.55 17.57
N LYS A 66 17.10 -22.91 17.83
CA LYS A 66 18.43 -23.47 17.65
C LYS A 66 19.24 -23.01 18.84
N GLU A 67 19.53 -23.94 19.73
CA GLU A 67 20.89 -24.45 19.88
C GLU A 67 20.88 -25.64 20.84
N ASP A 68 21.36 -26.79 20.35
CA ASP A 68 22.52 -27.41 20.98
C ASP A 68 23.59 -27.53 19.88
N GLU A 69 24.78 -27.05 20.23
CA GLU A 69 26.01 -27.07 19.43
C GLU A 69 26.40 -28.49 19.03
N GLU A 70 26.88 -28.67 17.78
CA GLU A 70 28.28 -29.03 17.57
C GLU A 70 28.75 -28.71 16.13
N GLU A 71 29.97 -28.16 16.10
CA GLU A 71 30.93 -28.02 15.00
C GLU A 71 30.64 -27.07 13.80
N GLY A 72 31.42 -25.99 13.79
CA GLY A 72 32.38 -25.78 12.70
C GLY A 72 31.87 -25.04 11.45
N GLY A 73 32.17 -23.73 11.39
CA GLY A 73 32.33 -23.02 10.12
C GLY A 73 31.70 -21.64 10.10
N LYS A 74 32.55 -20.60 10.12
CA LYS A 74 32.18 -19.18 9.93
C LYS A 74 31.42 -19.01 8.61
N LYS A 75 30.08 -18.99 8.65
CA LYS A 75 29.25 -18.70 7.47
C LYS A 75 29.15 -17.19 7.31
N GLN A 76 30.02 -16.63 6.46
CA GLN A 76 29.89 -15.27 5.95
C GLN A 76 28.50 -15.10 5.31
N ALA A 77 27.74 -14.10 5.79
CA ALA A 77 26.47 -13.75 5.20
C ALA A 77 26.66 -13.29 3.75
N ARG A 78 25.93 -13.91 2.81
CA ARG A 78 25.95 -13.54 1.39
C ARG A 78 25.10 -12.29 1.20
N VAL A 79 25.76 -11.13 1.19
CA VAL A 79 25.16 -9.85 0.81
C VAL A 79 24.99 -9.82 -0.72
N LEU A 80 23.74 -9.82 -1.18
CA LEU A 80 23.42 -9.58 -2.59
C LEU A 80 23.31 -8.07 -2.82
N SER A 81 24.35 -7.49 -3.45
CA SER A 81 24.35 -6.08 -3.83
C SER A 81 23.52 -5.87 -5.09
N MET A 82 22.46 -5.05 -5.02
CA MET A 82 21.51 -4.82 -6.12
C MET A 82 21.99 -3.86 -7.22
N PHE A 83 23.26 -3.41 -7.19
CA PHE A 83 23.72 -2.29 -8.03
C PHE A 83 24.77 -2.58 -9.10
N ASP A 84 25.13 -3.84 -9.38
CA ASP A 84 26.16 -4.11 -10.41
C ASP A 84 25.53 -4.55 -11.74
N LYS A 85 24.94 -3.58 -12.47
CA LYS A 85 24.72 -3.70 -13.91
C LYS A 85 25.82 -2.92 -14.63
N ARG A 86 27.01 -3.51 -14.74
CA ARG A 86 28.02 -3.04 -15.69
C ARG A 86 27.56 -3.34 -17.11
N GLN A 87 27.17 -2.28 -17.80
CA GLN A 87 26.99 -2.22 -19.23
C GLN A 87 28.35 -1.87 -19.87
N LYS A 88 28.83 -2.69 -20.81
CA LYS A 88 29.62 -2.34 -22.01
C LYS A 88 30.18 -3.60 -22.69
N PRO A 89 30.61 -3.54 -23.96
CA PRO A 89 30.61 -2.40 -24.89
C PRO A 89 29.44 -2.39 -25.88
#